data_AF-A0A973R818-F1
#
_entry.id   AF-A0A973R818-F1
#
_cell.length_a   1.000
_cell.length_b   1.000
_cell.length_c   1.000
_cell.angle_alpha   90.00
_cell.angle_beta   90.00
_cell.angle_gamma   90.00
#
_symmetry.space_group_name_H-M   'P 1'
#
loop_
_entity.id
_entity.type
_entity.pdbx_description
1 polymer ?
#
loop_
_entity_poly.entity_id
_entity_poly.type
_entity_poly.pdbx_seq_one_letter_code
_entity_poly.pdbx_strand_id
1 'polypeptide(L)'
;IGVLWEAGRVSLDDRLDAHLADTVGYPLGGVTVHNLLTHTAGVPLRSQLRALYGADPDAVRRGVLQEAAHRPAGEAVEYTDRAALILGYLIEEISGQPLGAFARSAVWDSLRMRATGFGPMPAFATSRCAPTERDDTTGEHLRGVAHDFSARLLGGVCGIAGAFATAEDLGSFATHLLAPSNGARFGAKWVSESLRIHTGDLVPARGLFWHPAPGTEPADDIWVHYGFTGTGLWISPKHDRWATLLTNKLYYTRDREPIAEVRNAFRALVFADGAVA
;
A
#
# COMPACT_ATOMS: atom_id res chain seq x y z
N ILE A 1 -2.76 1.39 9.40
CA ILE A 1 -2.17 2.45 10.26
C ILE A 1 -3.21 3.49 10.68
N GLY A 2 -3.90 4.18 9.76
CA GLY A 2 -4.84 5.25 10.14
C GLY A 2 -5.86 4.91 11.22
N VAL A 3 -6.45 3.72 11.18
CA VAL A 3 -7.34 3.23 12.25
C VAL A 3 -6.65 3.19 13.62
N LEU A 4 -5.41 2.70 13.69
CA LEU A 4 -4.65 2.62 14.94
C LEU A 4 -4.24 4.02 15.42
N TRP A 5 -3.92 4.93 14.48
CA TRP A 5 -3.54 6.30 14.76
C TRP A 5 -4.71 7.11 15.34
N GLU A 6 -5.90 7.03 14.74
CA GLU A 6 -7.10 7.69 15.29
C GLU A 6 -7.53 7.12 16.64
N ALA A 7 -7.27 5.83 16.87
CA ALA A 7 -7.48 5.20 18.16
C ALA A 7 -6.40 5.54 19.21
N GLY A 8 -5.39 6.34 18.87
CA GLY A 8 -4.29 6.71 19.77
C GLY A 8 -3.38 5.55 20.15
N ARG A 9 -3.38 4.46 19.37
CA ARG A 9 -2.56 3.27 19.63
C ARG A 9 -1.17 3.33 18.98
N VAL A 10 -0.98 4.27 18.06
CA VAL A 10 0.29 4.52 17.38
C VAL A 10 0.37 6.00 16.99
N SER A 11 1.53 6.62 17.16
CA SER A 11 1.86 7.94 16.62
C SER A 11 2.71 7.83 15.36
N LEU A 12 2.75 8.89 14.55
CA LEU A 12 3.66 8.98 13.41
C LEU A 12 5.13 9.06 13.86
N ASP A 13 5.39 9.68 15.01
CA ASP A 13 6.73 9.84 15.58
C ASP A 13 7.21 8.62 16.39
N ASP A 14 6.34 7.61 16.55
CA ASP A 14 6.71 6.41 17.27
C ASP A 14 7.84 5.70 16.53
N ARG A 15 8.89 5.39 17.29
CA ARG A 15 10.00 4.55 16.86
C ARG A 15 9.57 3.10 16.76
N LEU A 16 10.19 2.35 15.85
CA LEU A 16 9.89 0.92 15.72
C LEU A 16 10.27 0.13 16.97
N ASP A 17 11.34 0.49 17.67
CA ASP A 17 11.74 -0.19 18.91
C ASP A 17 10.78 0.01 20.09
N ALA A 18 9.86 0.97 19.99
CA ALA A 18 8.79 1.14 20.98
C ALA A 18 7.67 0.10 20.84
N HIS A 19 7.54 -0.52 19.66
CA HIS A 19 6.44 -1.45 19.35
C HIS A 19 6.94 -2.85 18.98
N LEU A 20 8.01 -2.94 18.19
CA LEU A 20 8.57 -4.18 17.67
C LEU A 20 9.85 -4.53 18.43
N ALA A 21 9.73 -5.42 19.43
CA ALA A 21 10.85 -5.83 20.27
C ALA A 21 12.05 -6.36 19.46
N ASP A 22 11.79 -7.00 18.32
CA ASP A 22 12.82 -7.56 17.43
C ASP A 22 13.70 -6.51 16.74
N THR A 23 13.32 -5.23 16.81
CA THR A 23 14.11 -4.10 16.29
C THR A 23 14.99 -3.45 17.35
N VAL A 24 14.83 -3.81 18.64
CA VAL A 24 15.62 -3.25 19.74
C VAL A 24 17.09 -3.61 19.57
N GLY A 25 17.95 -2.59 19.54
CA GLY A 25 19.40 -2.76 19.34
C GLY A 25 19.82 -2.93 17.87
N TYR A 26 18.88 -2.87 16.93
CA TYR A 26 19.15 -2.93 15.49
C TYR A 26 18.93 -1.56 14.82
N PRO A 27 19.53 -1.30 13.64
CA PRO A 27 19.42 -0.01 12.96
C PRO A 27 17.98 0.45 12.72
N LEU A 28 17.07 -0.48 12.46
CA LEU A 28 15.65 -0.19 12.26
C LEU A 28 14.94 0.34 13.50
N GLY A 29 15.44 0.08 14.71
CA GLY A 29 14.76 0.48 15.94
C GLY A 29 14.49 1.99 16.02
N GLY A 30 15.40 2.81 15.48
CA GLY A 30 15.25 4.27 15.45
C GLY A 30 14.38 4.83 14.33
N VAL A 31 13.96 4.02 13.36
CA VAL A 31 13.05 4.43 12.28
C VAL A 31 11.67 4.71 12.87
N THR A 32 10.95 5.71 12.34
CA THR A 32 9.58 6.01 12.80
C THR A 32 8.51 5.47 11.86
N VAL A 33 7.27 5.42 12.35
CA VAL A 33 6.09 5.10 11.54
C VAL A 33 5.94 6.08 10.38
N HIS A 34 6.20 7.37 10.62
CA HIS A 34 6.27 8.41 9.59
C HIS A 34 7.26 8.04 8.49
N ASN A 35 8.48 7.66 8.84
CA ASN A 35 9.50 7.31 7.86
C ASN A 35 9.10 6.12 6.97
N LEU A 36 8.40 5.13 7.52
CA LEU A 36 7.90 4.02 6.72
C LEU A 36 6.79 4.46 5.76
N LEU A 37 5.84 5.26 6.24
CA LEU A 37 4.70 5.74 5.44
C LEU A 37 5.12 6.69 4.31
N THR A 38 6.19 7.47 4.51
CA THR A 38 6.69 8.44 3.52
C THR A 38 7.80 7.87 2.64
N HIS A 39 8.16 6.59 2.83
CA HIS A 39 9.31 5.96 2.18
C HIS A 39 10.64 6.67 2.44
N THR A 40 10.83 7.26 3.63
CA THR A 40 12.09 7.86 4.06
C THR A 40 12.83 7.04 5.11
N ALA A 41 12.46 5.76 5.29
CA ALA A 41 13.07 4.90 6.31
C ALA A 41 14.51 4.46 5.99
N GLY A 42 14.99 4.66 4.77
CA GLY A 42 16.34 4.24 4.37
C GLY A 42 16.53 2.73 4.41
N VAL A 43 15.46 1.95 4.25
CA VAL A 43 15.51 0.48 4.24
C VAL A 43 15.91 -0.05 2.85
N PRO A 44 16.44 -1.29 2.75
CA PRO A 44 16.82 -1.88 1.47
C PRO A 44 15.75 -1.79 0.37
N LEU A 45 16.19 -1.38 -0.82
CA LEU A 45 15.32 -1.08 -1.97
C LEU A 45 14.78 -2.32 -2.70
N ARG A 46 15.32 -3.50 -2.39
CA ARG A 46 14.90 -4.76 -3.01
C ARG A 46 14.50 -5.72 -1.91
N SER A 47 13.31 -6.30 -2.01
CA SER A 47 12.84 -7.29 -1.04
C SER A 47 13.63 -8.59 -1.18
N GLN A 48 13.65 -9.24 -2.36
CA GLN A 48 14.37 -10.51 -2.60
C GLN A 48 14.35 -11.50 -1.41
N LEU A 49 13.23 -11.54 -0.67
CA LEU A 49 13.20 -12.08 0.70
C LEU A 49 13.65 -13.54 0.75
N ARG A 50 13.25 -14.32 -0.26
CA ARG A 50 13.64 -15.73 -0.36
C ARG A 50 15.15 -15.93 -0.50
N ALA A 51 15.81 -15.08 -1.26
CA ALA A 51 17.26 -15.16 -1.46
C ALA A 51 18.03 -14.70 -0.21
N LEU A 52 17.47 -13.75 0.54
CA LEU A 52 18.10 -13.18 1.72
C LEU A 52 17.89 -14.03 2.99
N TYR A 53 16.70 -14.60 3.17
CA TYR A 53 16.27 -15.20 4.44
C TYR A 53 15.67 -16.61 4.30
N GLY A 54 15.56 -17.13 3.07
CA GLY A 54 14.92 -18.42 2.81
C GLY A 54 13.40 -18.37 2.78
N ALA A 55 12.75 -19.52 2.97
CA ALA A 55 11.30 -19.66 2.81
C ALA A 55 10.52 -19.72 4.13
N ASP A 56 11.21 -19.70 5.27
CA ASP A 56 10.59 -19.66 6.59
C ASP A 56 10.09 -18.23 6.89
N PRO A 57 8.78 -18.00 7.09
CA PRO A 57 8.24 -16.68 7.39
C PRO A 57 8.86 -16.05 8.65
N ASP A 58 9.23 -16.85 9.64
CA ASP A 58 9.84 -16.33 10.88
C ASP A 58 11.27 -15.86 10.63
N ALA A 59 12.04 -16.59 9.82
CA ALA A 59 13.36 -16.15 9.37
C ALA A 59 13.27 -14.87 8.53
N VAL A 60 12.27 -14.76 7.65
CA VAL A 60 12.02 -13.53 6.87
C VAL A 60 11.69 -12.36 7.80
N ARG A 61 10.78 -12.54 8.78
CA ARG A 61 10.42 -11.49 9.73
C ARG A 61 11.64 -11.02 10.54
N ARG A 62 12.38 -11.95 11.15
CA ARG A 62 13.61 -11.61 11.90
C ARG A 62 14.61 -10.89 11.01
N GLY A 63 14.88 -11.42 9.82
CA GLY A 63 15.82 -10.85 8.88
C GLY A 63 15.45 -9.44 8.43
N VAL A 64 14.17 -9.18 8.15
CA VAL A 64 13.65 -7.86 7.79
C VAL A 64 13.76 -6.89 8.97
N LEU A 65 13.40 -7.29 10.19
CA LEU A 65 13.38 -6.38 11.35
C LEU A 65 14.77 -6.08 11.93
N GLN A 66 15.78 -6.87 11.55
CA GLN A 66 17.16 -6.76 12.05
C GLN A 66 18.15 -6.30 10.98
N GLU A 67 17.69 -6.02 9.75
CA GLU A 67 18.58 -5.65 8.66
C GLU A 67 19.24 -4.28 8.86
N ALA A 68 20.42 -4.13 8.27
CA ALA A 68 21.09 -2.85 8.22
C ALA A 68 20.29 -1.87 7.35
N ALA A 69 20.23 -0.62 7.79
CA ALA A 69 19.71 0.46 6.97
C ALA A 69 20.60 0.63 5.73
N HIS A 70 19.97 0.83 4.57
CA HIS A 70 20.64 1.23 3.34
C HIS A 70 21.19 2.66 3.44
N ARG A 71 20.48 3.51 4.18
CA ARG A 71 20.76 4.93 4.39
C ARG A 71 20.16 5.38 5.74
N PRO A 72 20.68 6.43 6.39
CA PRO A 72 19.98 7.04 7.53
C PRO A 72 18.53 7.46 7.17
N ALA A 73 17.62 7.27 8.13
CA ALA A 73 16.23 7.65 7.95
C ALA A 73 16.08 9.18 7.81
N GLY A 74 15.16 9.60 6.94
CA GLY A 74 14.86 11.02 6.67
C GLY A 74 15.76 11.68 5.62
N GLU A 75 16.79 10.99 5.11
CA GLU A 75 17.70 11.61 4.12
C GLU A 75 17.19 11.61 2.68
N ALA A 76 16.37 10.63 2.30
CA ALA A 76 15.90 10.47 0.92
C ALA A 76 14.53 9.77 0.89
N VAL A 77 13.77 10.02 -0.18
CA VAL A 77 12.52 9.32 -0.47
C VAL A 77 12.79 8.18 -1.45
N GLU A 78 12.70 6.94 -0.99
CA GLU A 78 13.00 5.76 -1.78
C GLU A 78 11.91 4.70 -1.64
N TYR A 79 11.04 4.60 -2.66
CA TYR A 79 9.95 3.62 -2.65
C TYR A 79 10.51 2.20 -2.56
N THR A 80 9.99 1.45 -1.60
CA THR A 80 10.35 0.05 -1.36
C THR A 80 9.21 -0.69 -0.69
N ASP A 81 8.96 -1.91 -1.14
CA ASP A 81 7.98 -2.83 -0.57
C ASP A 81 8.31 -3.18 0.89
N ARG A 82 9.59 -3.05 1.27
CA ARG A 82 10.08 -3.33 2.62
C ARG A 82 9.38 -2.47 3.68
N ALA A 83 9.15 -1.19 3.38
CA ALA A 83 8.46 -0.28 4.29
C ALA A 83 7.03 -0.75 4.57
N ALA A 84 6.33 -1.21 3.52
CA ALA A 84 4.99 -1.74 3.63
C ALA A 84 4.94 -3.06 4.41
N LEU A 85 5.93 -3.96 4.20
CA LEU A 85 6.06 -5.19 4.96
C LEU A 85 6.22 -4.93 6.47
N ILE A 86 7.12 -4.01 6.84
CA ILE A 86 7.36 -3.65 8.25
C ILE A 86 6.10 -3.05 8.88
N LEU A 87 5.38 -2.19 8.15
CA LEU A 87 4.08 -1.66 8.62
C LEU A 87 3.03 -2.75 8.80
N GLY A 88 3.07 -3.81 7.99
CA GLY A 88 2.26 -5.01 8.18
C GLY A 88 2.52 -5.66 9.54
N TYR A 89 3.79 -5.94 9.86
CA TYR A 89 4.18 -6.50 11.16
C TYR A 89 3.84 -5.56 12.33
N LEU A 90 4.03 -4.26 12.16
CA LEU A 90 3.66 -3.27 13.17
C LEU A 90 2.15 -3.28 13.45
N ILE A 91 1.32 -3.39 12.41
CA ILE A 91 -0.14 -3.52 12.57
C ILE A 91 -0.48 -4.77 13.36
N GLU A 92 0.13 -5.92 13.03
CA GLU A 92 -0.14 -7.18 13.73
C GLU A 92 0.25 -7.10 15.21
N GLU A 93 1.44 -6.56 15.49
CA GLU A 93 1.96 -6.38 16.84
C GLU A 93 1.04 -5.47 17.67
N ILE A 94 0.76 -4.27 17.17
CA ILE A 94 -0.05 -3.30 17.90
C ILE A 94 -1.47 -3.82 18.07
N SER A 95 -2.07 -4.40 17.04
CA SER A 95 -3.48 -4.83 17.09
C SER A 95 -3.70 -6.16 17.82
N GLY A 96 -2.70 -7.03 17.89
CA GLY A 96 -2.83 -8.41 18.33
C GLY A 96 -3.62 -9.30 17.35
N GLN A 97 -3.80 -8.86 16.11
CA GLN A 97 -4.58 -9.57 15.09
C GLN A 97 -3.75 -9.79 13.82
N PRO A 98 -3.87 -10.95 13.14
CA PRO A 98 -3.28 -11.14 11.82
C PRO A 98 -3.71 -10.05 10.84
N LEU A 99 -2.82 -9.60 9.96
CA LEU A 99 -3.02 -8.43 9.10
C LEU A 99 -4.32 -8.52 8.28
N GLY A 100 -4.61 -9.70 7.72
CA GLY A 100 -5.84 -9.92 6.95
C GLY A 100 -7.12 -9.83 7.78
N ALA A 101 -7.09 -10.31 9.03
CA ALA A 101 -8.22 -10.20 9.95
C ALA A 101 -8.42 -8.77 10.45
N PHE A 102 -7.31 -8.07 10.74
CA PHE A 102 -7.36 -6.66 11.09
C PHE A 102 -7.90 -5.82 9.92
N ALA A 103 -7.37 -5.96 8.71
CA ALA A 103 -7.84 -5.22 7.53
C ALA A 103 -9.34 -5.42 7.27
N ARG A 104 -9.82 -6.68 7.36
CA ARG A 104 -11.25 -6.99 7.23
C ARG A 104 -12.10 -6.27 8.26
N SER A 105 -11.84 -6.51 9.53
CA SER A 105 -12.67 -6.00 10.63
C SER A 105 -12.52 -4.49 10.86
N ALA A 106 -11.34 -3.94 10.57
CA ALA A 106 -11.01 -2.55 10.85
C ALA A 106 -11.35 -1.59 9.71
N VAL A 107 -11.34 -2.07 8.46
CA VAL A 107 -11.53 -1.24 7.27
C VAL A 107 -12.66 -1.79 6.42
N TRP A 108 -12.49 -2.97 5.84
CA TRP A 108 -13.35 -3.45 4.76
C TRP A 108 -14.80 -3.66 5.18
N ASP A 109 -15.06 -4.29 6.33
CA ASP A 109 -16.42 -4.54 6.81
C ASP A 109 -17.15 -3.21 7.10
N SER A 110 -16.46 -2.25 7.70
CA SER A 110 -17.03 -0.92 8.03
C SER A 110 -17.38 -0.10 6.79
N LEU A 111 -16.66 -0.33 5.69
CA LEU A 111 -16.85 0.31 4.39
C LEU A 111 -17.65 -0.55 3.41
N ARG A 112 -18.18 -1.68 3.87
CA ARG A 112 -18.96 -2.65 3.07
C ARG A 112 -18.21 -3.21 1.85
N MET A 113 -16.88 -3.27 1.91
CA MET A 113 -16.02 -3.83 0.88
C MET A 113 -16.01 -5.37 0.93
N ARG A 114 -17.14 -5.98 0.58
CA ARG A 114 -17.41 -7.42 0.81
C ARG A 114 -16.69 -8.35 -0.16
N ALA A 115 -16.27 -7.85 -1.32
CA ALA A 115 -15.52 -8.61 -2.31
C ALA A 115 -13.99 -8.46 -2.14
N THR A 116 -13.56 -7.66 -1.16
CA THR A 116 -12.15 -7.39 -0.88
C THR A 116 -11.57 -8.38 0.11
N GLY A 117 -10.35 -8.84 -0.17
CA GLY A 117 -9.65 -9.81 0.65
C GLY A 117 -8.20 -10.00 0.22
N PHE A 118 -7.36 -10.49 1.14
CA PHE A 118 -6.06 -11.02 0.75
C PHE A 118 -6.23 -12.41 0.12
N GLY A 119 -5.41 -12.70 -0.89
CA GLY A 119 -5.31 -14.03 -1.48
C GLY A 119 -4.42 -14.98 -0.66
N PRO A 120 -4.39 -16.29 -1.00
CA PRO A 120 -5.10 -16.94 -2.10
C PRO A 120 -6.63 -16.85 -2.00
N MET A 121 -7.27 -16.48 -3.12
CA MET A 121 -8.71 -16.31 -3.19
C MET A 121 -9.41 -17.68 -3.23
N PRO A 122 -10.60 -17.83 -2.61
CA PRO A 122 -11.38 -19.04 -2.74
C PRO A 122 -11.82 -19.25 -4.20
N ALA A 123 -12.02 -20.51 -4.61
CA ALA A 123 -12.25 -20.89 -6.01
C ALA A 123 -13.34 -20.07 -6.71
N PHE A 124 -14.46 -19.79 -6.03
CA PHE A 124 -15.57 -18.99 -6.59
C PHE A 124 -15.18 -17.53 -6.87
N ALA A 125 -14.21 -16.98 -6.14
CA ALA A 125 -13.70 -15.63 -6.36
C ALA A 125 -12.55 -15.62 -7.37
N THR A 126 -11.73 -16.68 -7.40
CA THR A 126 -10.63 -16.84 -8.36
C THR A 126 -11.11 -16.77 -9.81
N SER A 127 -12.28 -17.35 -10.13
CA SER A 127 -12.86 -17.28 -11.48
C SER A 127 -13.20 -15.85 -11.94
N ARG A 128 -13.43 -14.94 -10.98
CA ARG A 128 -13.70 -13.51 -11.22
C ARG A 128 -12.45 -12.64 -11.18
N CYS A 129 -11.29 -13.19 -10.77
CA CYS A 129 -10.04 -12.46 -10.75
C CYS A 129 -9.46 -12.35 -12.16
N ALA A 130 -9.02 -11.15 -12.54
CA ALA A 130 -8.23 -10.98 -13.76
C ALA A 130 -6.89 -11.71 -13.61
N PRO A 131 -6.45 -12.50 -14.62
CA PRO A 131 -5.14 -13.15 -14.59
C PRO A 131 -4.01 -12.10 -14.70
N THR A 132 -2.89 -12.37 -14.05
CA THR A 132 -1.68 -11.53 -14.11
C THR A 132 -0.59 -12.23 -14.94
N GLU A 133 0.65 -12.28 -14.48
CA GLU A 133 1.75 -12.85 -15.26
C GLU A 133 1.68 -14.38 -15.40
N ARG A 134 2.32 -14.87 -16.47
CA ARG A 134 2.51 -16.30 -16.69
C ARG A 134 3.55 -16.83 -15.72
N ASP A 135 3.22 -17.90 -15.02
CA ASP A 135 4.15 -18.64 -14.18
C ASP A 135 4.91 -19.64 -15.06
N ASP A 136 6.21 -19.43 -15.23
CA ASP A 136 7.05 -20.29 -16.07
C ASP A 136 7.15 -21.74 -15.54
N THR A 137 6.85 -21.96 -14.26
CA THR A 137 6.89 -23.29 -13.64
C THR A 137 5.65 -24.10 -14.02
N THR A 138 4.48 -23.48 -14.02
CA THR A 138 3.20 -24.16 -14.28
C THR A 138 2.73 -24.01 -15.72
N GLY A 139 3.25 -23.01 -16.43
CA GLY A 139 2.82 -22.63 -17.78
C GLY A 139 1.51 -21.85 -17.82
N GLU A 140 0.87 -21.62 -16.67
CA GLU A 140 -0.43 -20.96 -16.52
C GLU A 140 -0.28 -19.52 -16.04
N HIS A 141 -1.28 -18.69 -16.32
CA HIS A 141 -1.33 -17.35 -15.73
C HIS A 141 -1.76 -17.39 -14.27
N LEU A 142 -1.05 -16.64 -13.43
CA LEU A 142 -1.42 -16.46 -12.03
C LEU A 142 -2.80 -15.81 -11.92
N ARG A 143 -3.69 -16.42 -11.14
CA ARG A 143 -5.06 -15.95 -10.91
C ARG A 143 -5.49 -16.23 -9.47
N GLY A 144 -6.07 -15.23 -8.80
CA GLY A 144 -6.50 -15.34 -7.40
C GLY A 144 -5.36 -15.51 -6.38
N VAL A 145 -4.11 -15.38 -6.81
CA VAL A 145 -2.91 -15.41 -5.96
C VAL A 145 -2.05 -14.19 -6.29
N ALA A 146 -1.31 -13.67 -5.31
CA ALA A 146 -0.43 -12.53 -5.54
C ALA A 146 0.57 -12.85 -6.66
N HIS A 147 0.84 -11.90 -7.56
CA HIS A 147 1.92 -12.07 -8.54
C HIS A 147 3.28 -11.90 -7.84
N ASP A 148 3.35 -10.93 -6.91
CA ASP A 148 4.56 -10.59 -6.17
C ASP A 148 5.13 -11.80 -5.44
N PHE A 149 6.42 -12.06 -5.67
CA PHE A 149 7.11 -13.22 -5.13
C PHE A 149 7.22 -13.16 -3.61
N SER A 150 7.41 -11.97 -3.03
CA SER A 150 7.57 -11.79 -1.59
C SER A 150 6.23 -11.99 -0.86
N ALA A 151 5.14 -11.46 -1.41
CA ALA A 151 3.80 -11.69 -0.90
C ALA A 151 3.40 -13.17 -1.00
N ARG A 152 3.69 -13.84 -2.12
CA ARG A 152 3.46 -15.30 -2.25
C ARG A 152 4.26 -16.12 -1.25
N LEU A 153 5.53 -15.78 -1.03
CA LEU A 153 6.39 -16.43 -0.03
C LEU A 153 5.76 -16.38 1.36
N LEU A 154 5.13 -15.25 1.69
CA LEU A 154 4.46 -15.01 2.98
C LEU A 154 2.98 -15.45 2.98
N GLY A 155 2.59 -16.37 2.09
CA GLY A 155 1.24 -16.94 2.07
C GLY A 155 0.16 -16.01 1.52
N GLY A 156 0.52 -14.90 0.87
CA GLY A 156 -0.39 -13.97 0.19
C GLY A 156 -0.97 -12.86 1.07
N VAL A 157 -0.69 -12.87 2.37
CA VAL A 157 -1.17 -11.87 3.34
C VAL A 157 0.02 -11.13 3.94
N CYS A 158 0.39 -9.99 3.37
CA CYS A 158 1.41 -9.12 3.96
C CYS A 158 1.20 -7.66 3.54
N GLY A 159 1.98 -6.75 4.13
CA GLY A 159 1.86 -5.33 3.82
C GLY A 159 2.31 -4.92 2.41
N ILE A 160 3.04 -5.79 1.69
CA ILE A 160 3.55 -5.51 0.34
C ILE A 160 2.43 -5.52 -0.70
N ALA A 161 1.72 -6.64 -0.78
CA ALA A 161 0.75 -6.94 -1.82
C ALA A 161 -0.15 -8.11 -1.38
N GLY A 162 -1.08 -8.50 -2.26
CA GLY A 162 -1.91 -9.69 -2.08
C GLY A 162 -3.38 -9.40 -1.83
N ALA A 163 -3.76 -8.13 -1.67
CA ALA A 163 -5.16 -7.71 -1.64
C ALA A 163 -5.77 -7.74 -3.05
N PHE A 164 -6.96 -8.32 -3.15
CA PHE A 164 -7.84 -8.32 -4.31
C PHE A 164 -9.09 -7.51 -3.96
N ALA A 165 -9.59 -6.72 -4.90
CA ALA A 165 -10.77 -5.88 -4.73
C ALA A 165 -11.50 -5.71 -6.07
N THR A 166 -12.77 -5.29 -6.01
CA THR A 166 -13.56 -4.85 -7.16
C THR A 166 -13.51 -3.34 -7.28
N ALA A 167 -13.89 -2.81 -8.45
CA ALA A 167 -14.06 -1.36 -8.63
C ALA A 167 -15.13 -0.79 -7.69
N GLU A 168 -16.19 -1.55 -7.40
CA GLU A 168 -17.26 -1.17 -6.47
C GLU A 168 -16.76 -1.02 -5.03
N ASP A 169 -15.98 -1.99 -4.54
CA ASP A 169 -15.40 -1.92 -3.19
C ASP A 169 -14.38 -0.78 -3.09
N LEU A 170 -13.53 -0.59 -4.10
CA LEU A 170 -12.60 0.53 -4.13
C LEU A 170 -13.32 1.87 -4.22
N GLY A 171 -14.46 1.95 -4.91
CA GLY A 171 -15.31 3.14 -4.92
C GLY A 171 -15.91 3.44 -3.54
N SER A 172 -16.29 2.42 -2.78
CA SER A 172 -16.73 2.59 -1.38
C SER A 172 -15.60 3.15 -0.50
N PHE A 173 -14.38 2.61 -0.66
CA PHE A 173 -13.19 3.12 0.04
C PHE A 173 -12.88 4.57 -0.33
N ALA A 174 -12.85 4.87 -1.63
CA ALA A 174 -12.50 6.20 -2.14
C ALA A 174 -13.56 7.26 -1.80
N THR A 175 -14.84 6.89 -1.80
CA THR A 175 -15.94 7.75 -1.35
C THR A 175 -15.78 8.10 0.13
N HIS A 176 -15.42 7.13 0.96
CA HIS A 176 -15.14 7.40 2.37
C HIS A 176 -13.92 8.30 2.55
N LEU A 177 -12.87 8.15 1.73
CA LEU A 177 -11.73 9.06 1.78
C LEU A 177 -12.09 10.50 1.38
N LEU A 178 -13.03 10.73 0.45
CA LEU A 178 -13.50 12.09 0.15
C LEU A 178 -14.41 12.65 1.24
N ALA A 179 -15.34 11.84 1.72
CA ALA A 179 -16.34 12.20 2.70
C ALA A 179 -16.39 11.16 3.83
N PRO A 180 -15.52 11.27 4.84
CA PRO A 180 -15.43 10.29 5.92
C PRO A 180 -16.74 10.15 6.68
N SER A 181 -17.22 8.90 6.75
CA SER A 181 -18.47 8.53 7.41
C SER A 181 -18.25 8.11 8.86
N ASN A 182 -19.23 8.43 9.74
CA ASN A 182 -19.17 8.13 11.18
C ASN A 182 -19.09 6.62 11.53
N GLY A 183 -19.36 5.73 10.57
CA GLY A 183 -19.35 4.27 10.78
C GLY A 183 -17.98 3.62 10.55
N ALA A 184 -17.01 4.33 9.98
CA ALA A 184 -15.67 3.80 9.75
C ALA A 184 -14.75 4.07 10.95
N ARG A 185 -13.66 3.31 11.04
CA ARG A 185 -12.73 3.37 12.19
C ARG A 185 -11.54 4.30 11.97
N PHE A 186 -11.50 4.99 10.83
CA PHE A 186 -10.64 6.13 10.56
C PHE A 186 -11.51 7.22 9.93
N GLY A 187 -11.12 8.48 10.10
CA GLY A 187 -11.97 9.62 9.78
C GLY A 187 -11.20 10.76 9.14
N ALA A 188 -11.82 11.95 9.19
CA ALA A 188 -11.31 13.15 8.52
C ALA A 188 -9.91 13.58 8.99
N LYS A 189 -9.55 13.28 10.25
CA LYS A 189 -8.22 13.60 10.77
C LYS A 189 -7.16 12.79 10.04
N TRP A 190 -7.30 11.47 10.00
CA TRP A 190 -6.35 10.62 9.30
C TRP A 190 -6.33 10.91 7.80
N VAL A 191 -7.49 11.08 7.18
CA VAL A 191 -7.58 11.38 5.74
C VAL A 191 -6.79 12.66 5.42
N SER A 192 -7.10 13.76 6.11
CA SER A 192 -6.42 15.05 5.91
C SER A 192 -4.91 14.94 6.17
N GLU A 193 -4.51 14.20 7.20
CA GLU A 193 -3.10 14.02 7.52
C GLU A 193 -2.38 13.16 6.47
N SER A 194 -3.04 12.14 5.93
CA SER A 194 -2.46 11.23 4.94
C SER A 194 -2.26 11.86 3.56
N LEU A 195 -3.13 12.81 3.21
CA LEU A 195 -3.13 13.55 1.95
C LEU A 195 -2.47 14.94 2.12
N ARG A 196 -1.36 14.99 2.86
CA ARG A 196 -0.52 16.17 3.03
C ARG A 196 0.92 15.83 2.68
N ILE A 197 1.69 16.80 2.18
CA ILE A 197 3.13 16.61 1.99
C ILE A 197 3.85 16.53 3.33
N HIS A 198 4.57 15.42 3.50
CA HIS A 198 5.29 15.02 4.72
C HIS A 198 6.81 15.01 4.57
N THR A 199 7.31 15.32 3.38
CA THR A 199 8.71 15.12 2.97
C THR A 199 9.50 16.41 2.86
N GLY A 200 8.89 17.56 3.16
CA GLY A 200 9.52 18.87 3.03
C GLY A 200 10.05 19.08 1.60
N ASP A 201 11.34 19.38 1.50
CA ASP A 201 12.03 19.62 0.23
C ASP A 201 12.57 18.33 -0.42
N LEU A 202 12.38 17.16 0.19
CA LEU A 202 12.82 15.89 -0.41
C LEU A 202 11.98 15.54 -1.64
N VAL A 203 12.65 14.95 -2.63
CA VAL A 203 12.05 14.54 -3.90
C VAL A 203 12.12 13.01 -4.04
N PRO A 204 11.04 12.34 -4.50
CA PRO A 204 9.73 12.91 -4.81
C PRO A 204 8.93 13.28 -3.56
N ALA A 205 8.06 14.28 -3.71
CA ALA A 205 7.07 14.66 -2.70
C ALA A 205 6.14 13.47 -2.33
N ARG A 206 5.90 13.26 -1.04
CA ARG A 206 5.06 12.18 -0.49
C ARG A 206 4.12 12.66 0.59
N GLY A 207 2.92 12.09 0.60
CA GLY A 207 2.09 11.97 1.79
C GLY A 207 2.30 10.63 2.48
N LEU A 208 1.32 10.17 3.27
CA LEU A 208 1.41 8.89 3.96
C LEU A 208 0.92 7.77 3.03
N PHE A 209 1.86 7.07 2.39
CA PHE A 209 1.67 6.15 1.24
C PHE A 209 1.08 6.74 -0.04
N TRP A 210 0.59 7.98 0.02
CA TRP A 210 0.15 8.72 -1.16
C TRP A 210 1.29 9.52 -1.76
N HIS A 211 1.18 9.82 -3.05
CA HIS A 211 2.00 10.84 -3.68
C HIS A 211 1.16 11.69 -4.64
N PRO A 212 1.57 12.95 -4.91
CA PRO A 212 0.98 13.73 -5.99
C PRO A 212 1.03 12.94 -7.29
N ALA A 213 -0.06 12.99 -8.07
CA ALA A 213 -0.15 12.24 -9.30
C ALA A 213 0.91 12.72 -10.30
N PRO A 214 1.60 11.82 -11.03
CA PRO A 214 2.58 12.22 -12.03
C PRO A 214 1.97 13.19 -13.06
N GLY A 215 2.67 14.27 -13.37
CA GLY A 215 2.16 15.31 -14.27
C GLY A 215 1.12 16.23 -13.65
N THR A 216 1.05 16.30 -12.31
CA THR A 216 0.34 17.33 -11.54
C THR A 216 1.30 17.93 -10.51
N GLU A 217 0.99 19.12 -10.03
CA GLU A 217 1.69 19.75 -8.91
C GLU A 217 1.02 19.39 -7.58
N PRO A 218 1.74 19.45 -6.43
CA PRO A 218 1.11 19.25 -5.13
C PRO A 218 -0.09 20.18 -4.88
N ALA A 219 -0.08 21.40 -5.43
CA ALA A 219 -1.16 22.38 -5.34
C ALA A 219 -2.43 21.98 -6.11
N ASP A 220 -2.34 21.02 -7.03
CA ASP A 220 -3.50 20.45 -7.71
C ASP A 220 -4.30 19.53 -6.77
N ASP A 221 -3.69 19.07 -5.67
CA ASP A 221 -4.31 18.20 -4.67
C ASP A 221 -4.91 16.93 -5.30
N ILE A 222 -4.18 16.34 -6.26
CA ILE A 222 -4.53 15.06 -6.90
C ILE A 222 -3.52 14.02 -6.43
N TRP A 223 -3.97 13.13 -5.56
CA TRP A 223 -3.15 12.08 -4.96
C TRP A 223 -3.37 10.76 -5.65
N VAL A 224 -2.35 9.91 -5.67
CA VAL A 224 -2.43 8.58 -6.28
C VAL A 224 -1.67 7.53 -5.51
N HIS A 225 -2.14 6.29 -5.63
CA HIS A 225 -1.37 5.08 -5.36
C HIS A 225 -1.50 4.12 -6.56
N TYR A 226 -0.36 3.61 -7.04
CA TYR A 226 -0.32 2.66 -8.14
C TYR A 226 -0.11 1.22 -7.66
N GLY A 227 -0.67 0.26 -8.40
CA GLY A 227 -0.33 -1.16 -8.26
C GLY A 227 0.58 -1.62 -9.41
N PHE A 228 1.51 -2.53 -9.11
CA PHE A 228 2.42 -3.07 -10.13
C PHE A 228 1.71 -3.82 -11.26
N THR A 229 0.54 -4.40 -10.97
CA THR A 229 -0.34 -5.06 -11.97
C THR A 229 -0.98 -4.12 -12.98
N GLY A 230 -0.78 -2.81 -12.84
CA GLY A 230 -1.31 -1.80 -13.75
C GLY A 230 -2.51 -1.03 -13.20
N THR A 231 -2.88 -1.25 -11.93
CA THR A 231 -4.00 -0.57 -11.27
C THR A 231 -3.64 0.83 -10.76
N GLY A 232 -4.61 1.71 -10.58
CA GLY A 232 -4.43 3.02 -9.95
C GLY A 232 -5.67 3.43 -9.17
N LEU A 233 -5.45 4.13 -8.06
CA LEU A 233 -6.48 4.81 -7.29
C LEU A 233 -6.05 6.25 -7.10
N TRP A 234 -6.90 7.18 -7.54
CA TRP A 234 -6.72 8.61 -7.39
C TRP A 234 -7.78 9.19 -6.49
N ILE A 235 -7.40 10.24 -5.75
CA ILE A 235 -8.32 11.03 -4.95
C ILE A 235 -7.89 12.49 -4.96
N SER A 236 -8.88 13.38 -5.02
CA SER A 236 -8.68 14.81 -4.93
C SER A 236 -9.79 15.45 -4.09
N PRO A 237 -9.50 15.78 -2.82
CA PRO A 237 -10.40 16.56 -1.98
C PRO A 237 -10.75 17.93 -2.60
N LYS A 238 -9.78 18.65 -3.18
CA LYS A 238 -9.99 19.93 -3.86
C LYS A 238 -11.02 19.86 -4.99
N HIS A 239 -11.00 18.78 -5.76
CA HIS A 239 -11.92 18.58 -6.89
C HIS A 239 -13.19 17.80 -6.50
N ASP A 240 -13.32 17.37 -5.24
CA ASP A 240 -14.36 16.47 -4.73
C ASP A 240 -14.54 15.22 -5.62
N ARG A 241 -13.42 14.59 -5.98
CA ARG A 241 -13.38 13.48 -6.95
C ARG A 241 -12.42 12.38 -6.58
N TRP A 242 -12.79 11.16 -6.94
CA TRP A 242 -11.91 10.01 -6.94
C TRP A 242 -12.02 9.25 -8.26
N ALA A 243 -11.00 8.46 -8.57
CA ALA A 243 -10.98 7.61 -9.74
C ALA A 243 -10.30 6.29 -9.44
N THR A 244 -10.76 5.19 -10.00
CA THR A 244 -10.03 3.92 -9.99
C THR A 244 -9.93 3.33 -11.39
N LEU A 245 -8.74 2.83 -11.73
CA LEU A 245 -8.47 2.14 -12.97
C LEU A 245 -7.90 0.77 -12.64
N LEU A 246 -8.62 -0.30 -13.01
CA LEU A 246 -8.19 -1.67 -12.78
C LEU A 246 -7.80 -2.32 -14.11
N THR A 247 -6.52 -2.64 -14.25
CA THR A 247 -5.98 -3.37 -15.40
C THR A 247 -5.18 -4.57 -14.91
N ASN A 248 -4.79 -5.43 -15.84
CA ASN A 248 -3.97 -6.61 -15.58
C ASN A 248 -2.76 -6.65 -16.51
N LYS A 249 -2.00 -5.54 -16.60
CA LYS A 249 -0.91 -5.35 -17.58
C LYS A 249 0.08 -6.52 -17.65
N LEU A 250 0.33 -7.15 -16.49
CA LEU A 250 1.28 -8.26 -16.35
C LEU A 250 0.87 -9.51 -17.13
N TYR A 251 -0.37 -9.59 -17.58
CA TYR A 251 -0.79 -10.60 -18.55
C TYR A 251 0.02 -10.51 -19.84
N TYR A 252 0.44 -9.31 -20.25
CA TYR A 252 1.15 -9.07 -21.50
C TYR A 252 2.62 -8.68 -21.29
N THR A 253 2.91 -7.74 -20.39
CA THR A 253 4.27 -7.21 -20.22
C THR A 253 4.51 -6.67 -18.81
N ARG A 254 5.78 -6.69 -18.41
CA ARG A 254 6.29 -6.00 -17.21
C ARG A 254 6.67 -4.54 -17.48
N ASP A 255 6.67 -4.12 -18.76
CA ASP A 255 7.03 -2.76 -19.17
C ASP A 255 6.17 -1.70 -18.49
N ARG A 256 6.79 -0.57 -18.17
CA ARG A 256 6.17 0.51 -17.41
C ARG A 256 5.48 1.53 -18.32
N GLU A 257 6.07 1.80 -19.48
CA GLU A 257 5.64 2.91 -20.34
C GLU A 257 4.19 2.81 -20.81
N PRO A 258 3.72 1.69 -21.38
CA PRO A 258 2.37 1.66 -21.96
C PRO A 258 1.27 1.92 -20.93
N ILE A 259 1.44 1.41 -19.69
CA ILE A 259 0.46 1.65 -18.63
C ILE A 259 0.57 3.06 -18.04
N ALA A 260 1.76 3.68 -18.08
CA ALA A 260 1.95 5.05 -17.63
C ALA A 260 1.17 6.03 -18.54
N GLU A 261 1.24 5.85 -19.85
CA GLU A 261 0.46 6.64 -20.83
C GLU A 261 -1.04 6.52 -20.57
N VAL A 262 -1.57 5.30 -20.43
CA VAL A 262 -2.99 5.06 -20.15
C VAL A 262 -3.43 5.70 -18.83
N ARG A 263 -2.63 5.55 -17.76
CA ARG A 263 -2.93 6.16 -16.45
C ARG A 263 -2.90 7.68 -16.51
N ASN A 264 -1.98 8.26 -17.27
CA ASN A 264 -1.87 9.70 -17.44
C ASN A 264 -3.06 10.27 -18.21
N ALA A 265 -3.43 9.64 -19.33
CA ALA A 265 -4.61 10.02 -20.10
C ALA A 265 -5.90 9.88 -19.27
N PHE A 266 -6.07 8.76 -18.56
CA PHE A 266 -7.22 8.53 -17.68
C PHE A 266 -7.35 9.60 -16.59
N ARG A 267 -6.26 9.87 -15.86
CA ARG A 267 -6.25 10.94 -14.83
C ARG A 267 -6.62 12.29 -15.45
N ALA A 268 -5.99 12.67 -16.56
CA ALA A 268 -6.24 13.96 -17.20
C ALA A 268 -7.71 14.14 -17.58
N LEU A 269 -8.37 13.09 -18.07
CA LEU A 269 -9.80 13.14 -18.39
C LEU A 269 -10.69 13.28 -17.15
N VAL A 270 -10.40 12.57 -16.06
CA VAL A 270 -11.24 12.57 -14.85
C VAL A 270 -11.11 13.89 -14.07
N PHE A 271 -9.90 14.46 -14.03
CA PHE A 271 -9.59 15.65 -13.23
C PHE A 271 -9.43 16.93 -14.08
N ALA A 272 -9.88 16.92 -15.35
CA ALA A 272 -9.93 18.14 -16.16
C ALA A 272 -10.92 19.16 -15.57
N ASP A 273 -10.55 20.44 -15.63
CA ASP A 273 -11.45 21.54 -15.27
C ASP A 273 -12.72 21.48 -16.13
N GLY A 274 -13.89 21.46 -15.48
CA GLY A 274 -15.19 21.42 -16.15
C GLY A 274 -15.69 20.02 -16.56
N ALA A 275 -14.97 18.93 -16.25
CA ALA A 275 -15.56 17.60 -16.38
C ALA A 275 -16.79 17.50 -15.48
N VAL A 276 -17.97 17.19 -16.02
CA VAL A 276 -19.22 17.07 -15.25
C VAL A 276 -19.23 15.72 -14.53
N ALA A 277 -19.62 15.73 -13.25
CA ALA A 277 -19.74 14.53 -12.42
C ALA A 277 -20.81 13.55 -12.93
#